data_AF-A0A6B9YFS7-F1
#
_entry.id   AF-A0A6B9YFS7-F1
#
_cell.length_a   1.000
_cell.length_b   1.000
_cell.length_c   1.000
_cell.angle_alpha   90.00
_cell.angle_beta   90.00
_cell.angle_gamma   90.00
#
_symmetry.space_group_name_H-M   'P 1'
#
loop_
_entity.id
_entity.type
_entity.pdbx_description
1 polymer ?
#
loop_
_entity_poly.entity_id
_entity_poly.type
_entity_poly.pdbx_seq_one_letter_code
_entity_poly.pdbx_strand_id
1 'polypeptide(L)'
;MKKVLSISFLSMFVMVITIGCSSITIPGENGEEMEIDLSKAEDGNVDVSMKDSEGNEESFEMSSDGESATISSSDGETSFSSQSGENVSLPKSFPKDFPIPGGAKLIAVSEMNDLAREGVEIDSVSYNFSGDINKAMEDFKTFAESNGYEIIAETNINGMLTIQAEKGENEYFSGSLIPEAEDETQIAADVQIGSPN
;
A
#
# COMPACT_ATOMS: atom_id res chain seq x y z
N MET A 1 8.71 18.59 15.73
CA MET A 1 9.13 17.23 15.29
C MET A 1 7.84 16.44 15.15
N LYS A 2 7.33 16.26 13.92
CA LYS A 2 6.16 15.40 13.69
C LYS A 2 6.60 13.97 13.99
N LYS A 3 5.93 13.30 14.93
CA LYS A 3 6.21 11.90 15.25
C LYS A 3 5.78 11.07 14.04
N VAL A 4 6.72 10.31 13.47
CA VAL A 4 6.45 9.35 12.42
C VAL A 4 5.64 8.22 13.05
N LEU A 5 4.31 8.23 12.87
CA LEU A 5 3.44 7.15 13.31
C LEU A 5 3.78 5.93 12.46
N SER A 6 4.40 4.93 13.07
CA SER A 6 4.76 3.69 12.37
C SER A 6 3.48 2.90 12.09
N ILE A 7 3.04 2.88 10.82
CA ILE A 7 1.86 2.14 10.29
C ILE A 7 2.01 0.60 10.41
N SER A 8 2.92 0.10 11.26
CA SER A 8 3.11 -1.36 11.46
C SER A 8 2.01 -2.03 12.28
N PHE A 9 1.07 -1.30 12.91
CA PHE A 9 0.05 -1.90 13.77
C PHE A 9 -1.27 -2.29 13.07
N LEU A 10 -1.46 -1.96 11.79
CA LEU A 10 -2.75 -2.18 11.10
C LEU A 10 -3.01 -3.64 10.66
N SER A 11 -2.01 -4.55 10.71
CA SER A 11 -2.17 -5.89 10.12
C SER A 11 -2.90 -6.95 10.96
N MET A 12 -3.37 -6.63 12.19
CA MET A 12 -3.87 -7.64 13.14
C MET A 12 -5.38 -7.57 13.46
N PHE A 13 -6.23 -6.96 12.63
CA PHE A 13 -7.62 -6.63 13.03
C PHE A 13 -8.75 -7.08 12.08
N VAL A 14 -8.86 -8.39 11.78
CA VAL A 14 -9.98 -8.93 10.96
C VAL A 14 -10.68 -10.15 11.61
N MET A 15 -10.79 -10.25 12.95
CA MET A 15 -11.43 -11.44 13.55
C MET A 15 -12.23 -11.25 14.84
N VAL A 16 -12.92 -10.12 15.03
CA VAL A 16 -13.83 -9.92 16.19
C VAL A 16 -15.08 -9.11 15.81
N ILE A 17 -16.10 -9.75 15.22
CA ILE A 17 -17.45 -9.13 15.06
C ILE A 17 -18.55 -10.14 15.42
N THR A 18 -18.80 -10.35 16.72
CA THR A 18 -20.05 -11.01 17.20
C THR A 18 -20.59 -10.44 18.53
N ILE A 19 -20.06 -9.32 19.03
CA ILE A 19 -20.52 -8.70 20.29
C ILE A 19 -21.10 -7.32 19.94
N GLY A 20 -22.37 -7.07 20.30
CA GLY A 20 -23.14 -5.87 19.96
C GLY A 20 -22.68 -4.58 20.67
N CYS A 21 -21.39 -4.31 20.69
CA CYS A 21 -20.83 -3.02 21.07
C CYS A 21 -20.75 -2.13 19.82
N SER A 22 -21.41 -0.97 19.85
CA SER A 22 -21.39 0.00 18.75
C SER A 22 -20.05 0.70 18.60
N SER A 23 -19.23 0.77 19.65
CA SER A 23 -17.85 1.21 19.57
C SER A 23 -16.92 0.39 20.46
N ILE A 24 -15.63 0.36 20.11
CA ILE A 24 -14.55 -0.28 20.85
C ILE A 24 -13.50 0.78 21.16
N THR A 25 -13.14 0.92 22.44
CA THR A 25 -12.02 1.77 22.86
C THR A 25 -10.81 0.91 23.20
N ILE A 26 -9.68 1.18 22.56
CA ILE A 26 -8.40 0.51 22.79
C ILE A 26 -7.45 1.52 23.45
N PRO A 27 -7.04 1.30 24.72
CA PRO A 27 -6.06 2.15 25.37
C PRO A 27 -4.65 1.90 24.81
N GLY A 28 -3.93 2.97 24.48
CA GLY A 28 -2.53 2.94 24.06
C GLY A 28 -1.55 2.99 25.24
N GLU A 29 -0.27 2.72 24.97
CA GLU A 29 0.77 2.60 26.02
C GLU A 29 1.10 3.94 26.71
N ASN A 30 0.75 5.08 26.12
CA ASN A 30 1.14 6.42 26.59
C ASN A 30 -0.04 7.34 26.94
N GLY A 31 -1.20 6.77 27.31
CA GLY A 31 -2.42 7.56 27.54
C GLY A 31 -3.09 8.03 26.25
N GLU A 32 -2.70 7.44 25.12
CA GLU A 32 -3.41 7.55 23.85
C GLU A 32 -4.68 6.68 23.93
N GLU A 33 -5.75 7.12 23.29
CA GLU A 33 -6.99 6.36 23.20
C GLU A 33 -7.38 6.23 21.73
N MET A 34 -7.64 5.01 21.28
CA MET A 34 -8.21 4.75 19.96
C MET A 34 -9.66 4.32 20.15
N GLU A 35 -10.59 5.04 19.52
CA GLU A 35 -12.00 4.66 19.44
C GLU A 35 -12.33 4.20 18.01
N ILE A 36 -12.96 3.04 17.91
CA ILE A 36 -13.44 2.45 16.66
C ILE A 36 -14.96 2.44 16.73
N ASP A 37 -15.63 3.26 15.93
CA ASP A 37 -17.08 3.29 15.78
C ASP A 37 -17.52 2.28 14.70
N LEU A 38 -18.19 1.23 15.17
CA LEU A 38 -18.71 0.13 14.36
C LEU A 38 -20.21 0.29 14.04
N SER A 39 -20.81 1.45 14.36
CA SER A 39 -22.24 1.70 14.12
C SER A 39 -22.64 1.61 12.65
N LYS A 40 -21.68 1.81 11.73
CA LYS A 40 -21.86 1.72 10.27
C LYS A 40 -21.21 0.48 9.65
N ALA A 41 -20.71 -0.45 10.48
CA ALA A 41 -19.96 -1.61 9.99
C ALA A 41 -20.80 -2.56 9.13
N GLU A 42 -22.13 -2.59 9.31
CA GLU A 42 -23.05 -3.35 8.45
C GLU A 42 -23.05 -2.84 7.00
N ASP A 43 -22.76 -1.56 6.80
CA ASP A 43 -22.63 -0.93 5.48
C ASP A 43 -21.17 -0.95 4.96
N GLY A 44 -20.27 -1.66 5.66
CA GLY A 44 -18.85 -1.73 5.32
C GLY A 44 -18.05 -0.48 5.70
N ASN A 45 -18.63 0.43 6.50
CA ASN A 45 -17.96 1.66 6.92
C ASN A 45 -17.58 1.62 8.41
N VAL A 46 -16.42 2.14 8.75
CA VAL A 46 -15.91 2.24 10.12
C VAL A 46 -15.25 3.59 10.30
N ASP A 47 -15.63 4.31 11.36
CA ASP A 47 -14.97 5.55 11.72
C ASP A 47 -13.97 5.26 12.86
N VAL A 48 -12.72 5.69 12.70
CA VAL A 48 -11.67 5.51 13.71
C VAL A 48 -11.24 6.89 14.20
N SER A 49 -11.33 7.15 15.49
CA SER A 49 -10.77 8.34 16.13
C SER A 49 -9.60 7.96 17.02
N MET A 50 -8.53 8.74 16.97
CA MET A 50 -7.37 8.61 17.84
C MET A 50 -7.16 9.91 18.59
N LYS A 51 -7.05 9.81 19.91
CA LYS A 51 -6.75 10.93 20.78
C LYS A 51 -5.39 10.75 21.41
N ASP A 52 -4.51 11.72 21.22
CA ASP A 52 -3.17 11.70 21.81
C ASP A 52 -3.19 12.13 23.30
N SER A 53 -2.03 11.98 23.96
CA SER A 53 -1.85 12.37 25.37
C SER A 53 -2.01 13.88 25.63
N GLU A 54 -1.93 14.70 24.58
CA GLU A 54 -2.10 16.16 24.65
C GLU A 54 -3.57 16.58 24.41
N GLY A 55 -4.41 15.62 24.03
CA GLY A 55 -5.83 15.80 23.75
C GLY A 55 -6.14 16.19 22.31
N ASN A 56 -5.17 16.13 21.40
CA ASN A 56 -5.41 16.30 19.96
C ASN A 56 -6.10 15.05 19.43
N GLU A 57 -7.08 15.25 18.54
CA GLU A 57 -7.89 14.18 17.97
C GLU A 57 -7.67 14.13 16.45
N GLU A 58 -7.33 12.95 15.95
CA GLU A 58 -7.27 12.63 14.53
C GLU A 58 -8.36 11.62 14.21
N SER A 59 -9.06 11.80 13.10
CA SER A 59 -10.15 10.91 12.70
C SER A 59 -9.93 10.40 11.28
N PHE A 60 -10.32 9.15 11.06
CA PHE A 60 -10.17 8.42 9.82
C PHE A 60 -11.50 7.75 9.47
N GLU A 61 -11.93 7.92 8.23
CA GLU A 61 -13.08 7.22 7.66
C GLU A 61 -12.56 6.03 6.85
N MET A 62 -12.98 4.82 7.21
CA MET A 62 -12.67 3.60 6.48
C MET A 62 -13.94 3.09 5.80
N SER A 63 -13.85 2.74 4.51
CA SER A 63 -14.94 2.08 3.79
C SER A 63 -14.42 0.84 3.07
N SER A 64 -15.22 -0.22 2.99
CA SER A 64 -14.93 -1.38 2.16
C SER A 64 -16.21 -2.02 1.63
N ASP A 65 -16.18 -2.40 0.34
CA ASP A 65 -17.25 -3.17 -0.30
C ASP A 65 -16.88 -4.65 -0.48
N GLY A 66 -15.77 -5.09 0.14
CA GLY A 66 -15.24 -6.44 0.07
C GLY A 66 -14.25 -6.69 -1.07
N GLU A 67 -14.26 -5.88 -2.14
CA GLU A 67 -13.26 -5.92 -3.22
C GLU A 67 -12.30 -4.72 -3.14
N SER A 68 -12.83 -3.58 -2.72
CA SER A 68 -12.10 -2.34 -2.50
C SER A 68 -12.15 -1.92 -1.03
N ALA A 69 -11.14 -1.17 -0.62
CA ALA A 69 -11.12 -0.49 0.66
C ALA A 69 -10.53 0.91 0.50
N THR A 70 -11.11 1.89 1.17
CA THR A 70 -10.60 3.26 1.24
C THR A 70 -10.39 3.67 2.68
N ILE A 71 -9.35 4.44 2.94
CA ILE A 71 -9.09 5.09 4.23
C ILE A 71 -8.81 6.55 3.91
N SER A 72 -9.51 7.48 4.56
CA SER A 72 -9.28 8.91 4.38
C SER A 72 -9.19 9.58 5.74
N SER A 73 -8.21 10.46 5.93
CA SER A 73 -8.19 11.35 7.09
C SER A 73 -9.30 12.40 6.97
N SER A 74 -9.87 12.81 8.10
CA SER A 74 -10.99 13.79 8.10
C SER A 74 -10.58 15.20 7.65
N ASP A 75 -9.29 15.52 7.68
CA ASP A 75 -8.74 16.76 7.11
C ASP A 75 -8.53 16.69 5.58
N GLY A 76 -8.67 15.51 4.98
CA GLY A 76 -8.46 15.26 3.56
C GLY A 76 -6.99 15.31 3.13
N GLU A 77 -6.04 15.40 4.06
CA GLU A 77 -4.60 15.46 3.76
C GLU A 77 -4.04 14.08 3.41
N THR A 78 -4.65 13.00 3.87
CA THR A 78 -4.20 11.63 3.58
C THR A 78 -5.36 10.79 3.06
N SER A 79 -5.14 10.10 1.95
CA SER A 79 -6.05 9.06 1.48
C SER A 79 -5.29 7.83 1.04
N PHE A 80 -5.93 6.68 1.21
CA PHE A 80 -5.47 5.39 0.76
C PHE A 80 -6.66 4.70 0.10
N SER A 81 -6.50 4.28 -1.15
CA SER A 81 -7.43 3.39 -1.84
C SER A 81 -6.73 2.06 -2.08
N SER A 82 -7.46 0.97 -2.02
CA SER A 82 -6.98 -0.35 -2.44
C SER A 82 -8.08 -1.11 -3.13
N GLN A 83 -7.70 -1.92 -4.11
CA GLN A 83 -8.58 -2.85 -4.81
C GLN A 83 -7.87 -4.20 -4.90
N SER A 84 -8.61 -5.28 -4.71
CA SER A 84 -8.12 -6.64 -4.84
C SER A 84 -9.20 -7.53 -5.46
N GLY A 85 -8.80 -8.63 -6.11
CA GLY A 85 -9.73 -9.60 -6.69
C GLY A 85 -9.65 -9.72 -8.20
N GLU A 86 -10.76 -10.10 -8.85
CA GLU A 86 -10.77 -10.43 -10.29
C GLU A 86 -10.87 -9.21 -11.21
N ASN A 87 -11.44 -8.10 -10.71
CA ASN A 87 -11.74 -6.89 -11.49
C ASN A 87 -10.82 -5.72 -11.15
N VAL A 88 -9.54 -6.00 -10.90
CA VAL A 88 -8.55 -4.97 -10.56
C VAL A 88 -8.07 -4.25 -11.81
N SER A 89 -7.97 -2.92 -11.75
CA SER A 89 -7.40 -2.08 -12.80
C SER A 89 -6.22 -1.27 -12.28
N LEU A 90 -5.23 -1.02 -13.13
CA LEU A 90 -4.11 -0.15 -12.77
C LEU A 90 -4.59 1.26 -12.37
N PRO A 91 -3.95 1.90 -11.37
CA PRO A 91 -4.13 3.31 -11.10
C PRO A 91 -3.93 4.17 -12.34
N LYS A 92 -4.60 5.32 -12.41
CA LYS A 92 -4.47 6.24 -13.57
C LYS A 92 -3.11 6.93 -13.61
N SER A 93 -2.55 7.17 -12.43
CA SER A 93 -1.22 7.68 -12.12
C SER A 93 -0.11 6.72 -12.53
N PHE A 94 -0.38 5.41 -12.50
CA PHE A 94 0.64 4.39 -12.75
C PHE A 94 1.28 4.54 -14.14
N PRO A 95 2.62 4.50 -14.25
CA PRO A 95 3.32 4.70 -15.52
C PRO A 95 2.89 3.72 -16.61
N LYS A 96 2.44 4.26 -17.75
CA LYS A 96 1.89 3.47 -18.87
C LYS A 96 2.96 2.68 -19.63
N ASP A 97 4.20 3.09 -19.51
CA ASP A 97 5.39 2.45 -20.09
C ASP A 97 6.01 1.42 -19.13
N PHE A 98 5.46 1.24 -17.93
CA PHE A 98 5.94 0.21 -17.00
C PHE A 98 5.85 -1.18 -17.65
N PRO A 99 6.92 -1.99 -17.62
CA PRO A 99 7.02 -3.22 -18.40
C PRO A 99 6.27 -4.39 -17.73
N ILE A 100 4.94 -4.33 -17.70
CA ILE A 100 4.12 -5.44 -17.20
C ILE A 100 4.22 -6.62 -18.17
N PRO A 101 4.65 -7.83 -17.71
CA PRO A 101 4.73 -9.00 -18.55
C PRO A 101 3.39 -9.36 -19.21
N GLY A 102 3.45 -9.81 -20.46
CA GLY A 102 2.26 -10.25 -21.19
C GLY A 102 1.56 -11.41 -20.49
N GLY A 103 0.24 -11.29 -20.29
CA GLY A 103 -0.55 -12.29 -19.58
C GLY A 103 -0.50 -12.20 -18.05
N ALA A 104 0.15 -11.17 -17.49
CA ALA A 104 0.09 -10.91 -16.06
C ALA A 104 -1.36 -10.73 -15.58
N LYS A 105 -1.64 -11.28 -14.39
CA LYS A 105 -2.90 -11.13 -13.67
C LYS A 105 -2.68 -10.18 -12.50
N LEU A 106 -3.34 -9.03 -12.51
CA LEU A 106 -3.36 -8.12 -11.35
C LEU A 106 -4.05 -8.82 -10.17
N ILE A 107 -3.46 -8.71 -8.99
CA ILE A 107 -3.95 -9.29 -7.74
C ILE A 107 -4.47 -8.19 -6.83
N ALA A 108 -3.69 -7.11 -6.71
CA ALA A 108 -4.04 -5.96 -5.91
C ALA A 108 -3.43 -4.68 -6.50
N VAL A 109 -4.09 -3.56 -6.27
CA VAL A 109 -3.55 -2.22 -6.48
C VAL A 109 -3.90 -1.37 -5.27
N SER A 110 -3.06 -0.40 -4.95
CA SER A 110 -3.40 0.63 -3.98
C SER A 110 -2.79 1.97 -4.38
N GLU A 111 -3.50 3.04 -4.08
CA GLU A 111 -3.04 4.42 -4.26
C GLU A 111 -2.99 5.05 -2.87
N MET A 112 -1.86 5.65 -2.48
CA MET A 112 -1.74 6.44 -1.26
C MET A 112 -1.38 7.86 -1.66
N ASN A 113 -2.15 8.83 -1.16
CA ASN A 113 -1.85 10.24 -1.30
C ASN A 113 -1.57 10.80 0.10
N ASP A 114 -0.35 11.29 0.32
CA ASP A 114 0.03 11.95 1.56
C ASP A 114 0.40 13.41 1.25
N LEU A 115 -0.61 14.29 1.34
CA LEU A 115 -0.45 15.73 1.18
C LEU A 115 0.30 16.36 2.36
N ALA A 116 0.35 15.69 3.51
CA ALA A 116 1.07 16.16 4.69
C ALA A 116 2.60 15.98 4.56
N ARG A 117 3.06 15.11 3.65
CA ARG A 117 4.48 14.85 3.33
C ARG A 117 4.84 15.30 1.92
N GLU A 118 4.61 16.59 1.65
CA GLU A 118 5.01 17.26 0.41
C GLU A 118 4.23 16.80 -0.84
N GLY A 119 3.06 16.18 -0.65
CA GLY A 119 2.20 15.77 -1.74
C GLY A 119 2.81 14.62 -2.53
N VAL A 120 3.20 13.54 -1.86
CA VAL A 120 3.66 12.34 -2.56
C VAL A 120 2.47 11.43 -2.81
N GLU A 121 2.28 11.04 -4.06
CA GLU A 121 1.38 9.98 -4.48
C GLU A 121 2.19 8.70 -4.66
N ILE A 122 1.72 7.60 -4.06
CA ILE A 122 2.35 6.29 -4.11
C ILE A 122 1.35 5.31 -4.72
N ASP A 123 1.70 4.78 -5.88
CA ASP A 123 1.00 3.66 -6.48
C ASP A 123 1.69 2.36 -6.09
N SER A 124 0.92 1.37 -5.66
CA SER A 124 1.39 -0.01 -5.49
C SER A 124 0.59 -0.94 -6.38
N VAL A 125 1.26 -1.85 -7.07
CA VAL A 125 0.65 -2.83 -7.98
C VAL A 125 1.26 -4.20 -7.71
N SER A 126 0.41 -5.16 -7.35
CA SER A 126 0.76 -6.56 -7.16
C SER A 126 0.16 -7.41 -8.28
N TYR A 127 0.96 -8.25 -8.92
CA TYR A 127 0.51 -9.10 -10.01
C TYR A 127 1.30 -10.41 -10.12
N ASN A 128 0.65 -11.43 -10.67
CA ASN A 128 1.29 -12.72 -10.97
C ASN A 128 1.49 -12.87 -12.48
N PHE A 129 2.59 -13.48 -12.89
CA PHE A 129 2.84 -13.81 -14.29
C PHE A 129 3.71 -15.06 -14.41
N SER A 130 3.71 -15.66 -15.60
CA SER A 130 4.63 -16.76 -15.91
C SER A 130 5.78 -16.28 -16.79
N GLY A 131 7.03 -16.57 -16.43
CA GLY A 131 8.17 -16.07 -17.22
C GLY A 131 9.54 -16.31 -16.60
N ASP A 132 10.52 -15.57 -17.12
CA ASP A 132 11.89 -15.55 -16.60
C ASP A 132 12.03 -14.39 -15.61
N ILE A 133 12.27 -14.72 -14.34
CA ILE A 133 12.42 -13.76 -13.25
C ILE A 133 13.60 -12.81 -13.44
N ASN A 134 14.70 -13.28 -14.03
CA ASN A 134 15.88 -12.44 -14.26
C ASN A 134 15.62 -11.43 -15.37
N LYS A 135 14.88 -11.84 -16.41
CA LYS A 135 14.45 -10.93 -17.46
C LYS A 135 13.50 -9.87 -16.91
N ALA A 136 12.52 -10.25 -16.09
CA ALA A 136 11.62 -9.28 -15.46
C ALA A 136 12.39 -8.28 -14.57
N MET A 137 13.41 -8.73 -13.84
CA MET A 137 14.28 -7.84 -13.08
C MET A 137 15.11 -6.90 -13.98
N GLU A 138 15.61 -7.38 -15.12
CA GLU A 138 16.28 -6.54 -16.11
C GLU A 138 15.33 -5.49 -16.71
N ASP A 139 14.07 -5.85 -16.95
CA ASP A 139 13.03 -4.94 -17.40
C ASP A 139 12.76 -3.86 -16.33
N PHE A 140 12.70 -4.22 -15.03
CA PHE A 140 12.56 -3.25 -13.92
C PHE A 140 13.72 -2.26 -13.85
N LYS A 141 14.96 -2.75 -14.00
CA LYS A 141 16.17 -1.90 -14.04
C LYS A 141 16.12 -0.94 -15.22
N THR A 142 15.80 -1.47 -16.40
CA THR A 142 15.72 -0.69 -17.63
C THR A 142 14.67 0.40 -17.50
N PHE A 143 13.50 0.09 -16.92
CA PHE A 143 12.45 1.07 -16.64
C PHE A 143 12.95 2.16 -15.70
N ALA A 144 13.56 1.79 -14.57
CA ALA A 144 14.07 2.73 -13.58
C ALA A 144 15.12 3.68 -14.19
N GLU A 145 16.15 3.13 -14.83
CA GLU A 145 17.23 3.92 -15.45
C GLU A 145 16.71 4.82 -16.59
N SER A 146 15.82 4.30 -17.44
CA SER A 146 15.23 5.05 -18.56
C SER A 146 14.34 6.21 -18.09
N ASN A 147 13.78 6.12 -16.89
CA ASN A 147 12.98 7.16 -16.25
C ASN A 147 13.79 8.07 -15.31
N GLY A 148 15.12 7.92 -15.30
CA GLY A 148 16.04 8.78 -14.57
C GLY A 148 16.19 8.44 -13.08
N TYR A 149 15.73 7.27 -12.65
CA TYR A 149 16.01 6.76 -11.31
C TYR A 149 17.44 6.25 -11.21
N GLU A 150 18.08 6.50 -10.06
CA GLU A 150 19.35 5.91 -9.66
C GLU A 150 19.07 4.66 -8.81
N ILE A 151 19.59 3.50 -9.22
CA ILE A 151 19.45 2.26 -8.46
C ILE A 151 20.33 2.34 -7.21
N ILE A 152 19.71 2.34 -6.04
CA ILE A 152 20.40 2.46 -4.75
C ILE A 152 20.64 1.10 -4.08
N ALA A 153 19.79 0.11 -4.37
CA ALA A 153 19.92 -1.23 -3.82
C ALA A 153 19.34 -2.30 -4.74
N GLU A 154 20.04 -3.43 -4.79
CA GLU A 154 19.57 -4.67 -5.37
C GLU A 154 19.85 -5.80 -4.38
N THR A 155 18.93 -6.75 -4.27
CA THR A 155 19.09 -7.88 -3.36
C THR A 155 18.53 -9.14 -3.98
N ASN A 156 19.24 -10.25 -3.76
CA ASN A 156 18.80 -11.60 -4.09
C ASN A 156 18.90 -12.47 -2.84
N ILE A 157 17.76 -12.85 -2.27
CA ILE A 157 17.70 -13.71 -1.09
C ILE A 157 16.82 -14.91 -1.45
N ASN A 158 17.43 -16.09 -1.53
CA ASN A 158 16.72 -17.34 -1.81
C ASN A 158 15.85 -17.28 -3.09
N GLY A 159 16.33 -16.61 -4.14
CA GLY A 159 15.59 -16.49 -5.41
C GLY A 159 14.57 -15.35 -5.43
N MET A 160 14.31 -14.68 -4.30
CA MET A 160 13.59 -13.41 -4.27
C MET A 160 14.51 -12.30 -4.77
N LEU A 161 14.10 -11.60 -5.82
CA LEU A 161 14.84 -10.46 -6.37
C LEU A 161 14.13 -9.17 -5.98
N THR A 162 14.86 -8.22 -5.41
CA THR A 162 14.33 -6.89 -5.09
C THR A 162 15.21 -5.79 -5.64
N ILE A 163 14.59 -4.68 -6.03
CA ILE A 163 15.25 -3.46 -6.50
C ILE A 163 14.63 -2.25 -5.80
N GLN A 164 15.49 -1.29 -5.45
CA GLN A 164 15.10 0.03 -4.99
C GLN A 164 15.88 1.07 -5.77
N ALA A 165 15.19 2.11 -6.23
CA ALA A 165 15.77 3.22 -6.97
C ALA A 165 15.10 4.54 -6.54
N GLU A 166 15.84 5.64 -6.65
CA GLU A 166 15.39 6.97 -6.23
C GLU A 166 15.62 8.00 -7.34
N LYS A 167 14.80 9.05 -7.37
CA LYS A 167 14.96 10.17 -8.29
C LYS A 167 14.58 11.47 -7.58
N GLY A 168 15.56 12.33 -7.35
CA GLY A 168 15.33 13.53 -6.54
C GLY A 168 15.04 13.20 -5.07
N GLU A 169 14.38 14.11 -4.35
CA GLU A 169 14.13 13.95 -2.91
C GLU A 169 12.86 13.14 -2.58
N ASN A 170 11.88 13.11 -3.48
CA ASN A 170 10.53 12.59 -3.21
C ASN A 170 10.00 11.58 -4.24
N GLU A 171 10.80 11.19 -5.24
CA GLU A 171 10.42 10.14 -6.20
C GLU A 171 11.21 8.87 -5.90
N TYR A 172 10.51 7.73 -5.87
CA TYR A 172 11.15 6.44 -5.65
C TYR A 172 10.46 5.33 -6.43
N PHE A 173 11.21 4.27 -6.68
CA PHE A 173 10.76 3.05 -7.30
C PHE A 173 11.22 1.87 -6.45
N SER A 174 10.31 0.95 -6.13
CA SER A 174 10.65 -0.33 -5.55
C SER A 174 9.96 -1.45 -6.31
N GLY A 175 10.68 -2.52 -6.57
CA GLY A 175 10.15 -3.73 -7.18
C GLY A 175 10.62 -4.96 -6.43
N SER A 176 9.74 -5.94 -6.26
CA SER A 176 10.08 -7.27 -5.78
C SER A 176 9.50 -8.33 -6.70
N LEU A 177 10.25 -9.41 -6.88
CA LEU A 177 9.88 -10.58 -7.66
C LEU A 177 10.13 -11.82 -6.81
N ILE A 178 9.10 -12.63 -6.62
CA ILE A 178 9.11 -13.81 -5.76
C ILE A 178 8.62 -15.00 -6.58
N PRO A 179 9.43 -16.05 -6.81
CA PRO A 179 8.94 -17.26 -7.45
C PRO A 179 7.95 -17.97 -6.54
N GLU A 180 6.87 -18.51 -7.09
CA GLU A 180 5.93 -19.31 -6.31
C GLU A 180 6.56 -20.66 -5.91
N ALA A 181 6.29 -21.11 -4.69
CA ALA A 181 6.95 -22.30 -4.14
C ALA A 181 6.61 -23.60 -4.88
N GLU A 182 5.44 -23.67 -5.51
CA GLU A 182 4.95 -24.88 -6.20
C GLU A 182 5.30 -24.89 -7.70
N ASP A 183 5.54 -23.71 -8.28
CA ASP A 183 5.88 -23.53 -9.70
C ASP A 183 6.82 -22.32 -9.83
N GLU A 184 8.12 -22.57 -9.91
CA GLU A 184 9.14 -21.52 -10.05
C GLU A 184 9.00 -20.70 -11.34
N THR A 185 8.16 -21.14 -12.29
CA THR A 185 7.84 -20.37 -13.49
C THR A 185 6.74 -19.34 -13.26
N GLN A 186 5.93 -19.49 -12.20
CA GLN A 186 5.02 -18.46 -11.71
C GLN A 186 5.78 -17.52 -10.79
N ILE A 187 5.60 -16.22 -11.02
CA ILE A 187 6.28 -15.16 -10.29
C ILE A 187 5.21 -14.20 -9.79
N ALA A 188 5.23 -13.96 -8.48
CA ALA A 188 4.54 -12.84 -7.87
C ALA A 188 5.45 -11.61 -7.94
N ALA A 189 4.88 -10.49 -8.38
CA ALA A 189 5.56 -9.22 -8.47
C ALA A 189 4.81 -8.17 -7.65
N ASP A 190 5.55 -7.39 -6.88
CA ASP A 190 5.05 -6.20 -6.18
C ASP A 190 5.88 -5.01 -6.62
N VAL A 191 5.21 -3.96 -7.08
CA VAL A 191 5.83 -2.73 -7.58
C VAL A 191 5.24 -1.55 -6.83
N GLN A 192 6.09 -0.64 -6.38
CA GLN A 192 5.71 0.63 -5.76
C GLN A 192 6.41 1.78 -6.48
N ILE A 193 5.66 2.82 -6.82
CA ILE A 193 6.17 4.02 -7.48
C ILE A 193 5.64 5.22 -6.72
N GLY A 194 6.55 6.00 -6.13
CA GLY A 194 6.25 7.29 -5.52
C GLY A 194 6.60 8.43 -6.46
N SER A 195 5.68 9.37 -6.64
CA SER A 195 5.88 10.58 -7.42
C SER A 195 5.29 11.81 -6.72
N PRO A 196 5.77 13.03 -7.03
CA PRO A 196 5.20 14.25 -6.52
C PRO A 196 3.87 14.50 -7.24
N ASN A 197 2.86 14.93 -6.49
CA ASN A 197 1.52 15.29 -6.99
C ASN A 197 1.54 16.61 -7.78
#